data_AF-A0A5X0BQV6-F1
#
_entry.id   AF-A0A5X0BQV6-F1
#
_cell.length_a   1.000
_cell.length_b   1.000
_cell.length_c   1.000
_cell.angle_alpha   90.00
_cell.angle_beta   90.00
_cell.angle_gamma   90.00
#
_symmetry.space_group_name_H-M   'P 1'
#
loop_
_entity.id
_entity.type
_entity.pdbx_description
1 polymer ?
#
loop_
_entity_poly.entity_id
_entity_poly.type
_entity_poly.pdbx_seq_one_letter_code
_entity_poly.pdbx_strand_id
1 'polypeptide(L)'
;KAVGVGDDSRAPRIAQLTDALERYNVRDAFRLAVEHDGFFGRGQIYIDVRSPSGMSAWTDPAELESRLFISDKKIPKGSLLGLRIIEPVWTYPGMYNSDNPLSDDFYRPSEWYVMGKTVHASRMIDLISRPVPDMLKPAYNFGGLSLVQIAEPYVNNWLRTRDSVGDMLHSFSLSGIMTDMSQALTGKRDSNYAKRAELFNRTRDNRGLLMLD
;
A
#
# COMPACT_ATOMS: atom_id res chain seq x y z
N LYS A 1 15.40 26.74 -19.83
CA LYS A 1 16.09 26.79 -21.14
C LYS A 1 17.55 26.44 -20.92
N ALA A 2 17.93 25.19 -21.17
CA ALA A 2 19.32 24.83 -21.37
C ALA A 2 19.51 24.79 -22.89
N VAL A 3 20.19 25.79 -23.44
CA VAL A 3 20.68 25.77 -24.82
C VAL A 3 22.19 25.76 -24.71
N GLY A 4 22.83 24.74 -25.28
CA GLY A 4 24.27 24.56 -25.23
C GLY A 4 24.78 23.58 -26.28
N VAL A 5 24.96 24.11 -27.49
CA VAL A 5 25.93 23.70 -28.54
C VAL A 5 25.83 22.26 -29.07
N GLY A 6 25.19 22.12 -30.25
CA GLY A 6 25.32 20.95 -31.15
C GLY A 6 24.61 19.67 -30.70
N ASP A 7 23.27 19.73 -30.60
CA ASP A 7 22.40 18.64 -30.12
C ASP A 7 22.45 17.36 -31.00
N ASP A 8 22.85 17.49 -32.27
CA ASP A 8 22.91 16.37 -33.23
C ASP A 8 23.95 15.29 -32.88
N SER A 9 25.01 15.66 -32.14
CA SER A 9 26.05 14.70 -31.72
C SER A 9 25.58 13.74 -30.61
N ARG A 10 24.55 14.12 -29.85
CA ARG A 10 23.99 13.34 -28.73
C ARG A 10 22.73 12.58 -29.10
N ALA A 11 22.09 12.96 -30.20
CA ALA A 11 20.94 12.25 -30.77
C ALA A 11 21.09 10.71 -30.82
N PRO A 12 22.21 10.12 -31.29
CA PRO A 12 22.34 8.66 -31.31
C PRO A 12 22.40 8.04 -29.91
N ARG A 13 22.98 8.76 -28.93
CA ARG A 13 23.05 8.29 -27.54
C ARG A 13 21.69 8.39 -26.86
N ILE A 14 20.93 9.45 -27.14
CA ILE A 14 19.57 9.63 -26.63
C ILE A 14 18.67 8.52 -27.18
N ALA A 15 18.73 8.23 -28.49
CA ALA A 15 17.98 7.15 -29.10
C ALA A 15 18.29 5.79 -28.44
N GLN A 16 19.58 5.47 -28.23
CA GLN A 16 19.97 4.24 -27.52
C GLN A 16 19.42 4.15 -26.09
N LEU A 17 19.34 5.28 -25.38
CA LEU A 17 18.78 5.31 -24.03
C LEU A 17 17.27 5.15 -24.06
N THR A 18 16.57 5.83 -24.97
CA THR A 18 15.13 5.68 -25.15
C THR A 18 14.75 4.24 -25.49
N ASP A 19 15.45 3.63 -26.44
CA ASP A 19 15.25 2.21 -26.79
C ASP A 19 15.50 1.28 -25.60
N ALA A 20 16.47 1.60 -24.74
CA ALA A 20 16.73 0.82 -23.54
C ALA A 20 15.64 1.02 -22.48
N LEU A 21 15.13 2.24 -22.30
CA LEU A 21 14.03 2.54 -21.37
C LEU A 21 12.76 1.76 -21.75
N GLU A 22 12.47 1.68 -23.05
CA GLU A 22 11.38 0.88 -23.59
C GLU A 22 11.65 -0.62 -23.44
N ARG A 23 12.83 -1.10 -23.86
CA ARG A 23 13.20 -2.53 -23.76
C ARG A 23 13.10 -3.08 -22.34
N TYR A 24 13.48 -2.29 -21.34
CA TYR A 24 13.45 -2.69 -19.93
C TYR A 24 12.17 -2.26 -19.21
N ASN A 25 11.17 -1.72 -19.92
CA ASN A 25 9.90 -1.24 -19.36
C ASN A 25 10.09 -0.33 -18.13
N VAL A 26 11.08 0.56 -18.17
CA VAL A 26 11.51 1.34 -17.01
C VAL A 26 10.36 2.23 -16.51
N ARG A 27 9.58 2.81 -17.42
CA ARG A 27 8.43 3.65 -17.06
C ARG A 27 7.40 2.88 -16.23
N ASP A 28 7.05 1.67 -16.66
CA ASP A 28 6.08 0.83 -15.93
C ASP A 28 6.65 0.32 -14.62
N ALA A 29 7.95 0.00 -14.57
CA ALA A 29 8.60 -0.39 -13.33
C ALA A 29 8.53 0.71 -12.26
N PHE A 30 8.83 1.96 -12.63
CA PHE A 30 8.71 3.09 -11.72
C PHE A 30 7.26 3.45 -11.40
N ARG A 31 6.34 3.34 -12.36
CA ARG A 31 4.90 3.52 -12.10
C ARG A 31 4.43 2.55 -11.00
N LEU A 32 4.71 1.26 -11.15
CA LEU A 32 4.31 0.24 -10.18
C LEU A 32 5.00 0.43 -8.82
N ALA A 33 6.28 0.81 -8.81
CA ALA A 33 6.98 1.11 -7.57
C ALA A 33 6.36 2.31 -6.82
N VAL A 34 5.94 3.35 -7.54
CA VAL A 34 5.23 4.50 -6.96
C VAL A 34 3.82 4.10 -6.48
N GLU A 35 3.13 3.22 -7.20
CA GLU A 35 1.84 2.65 -6.75
C GLU A 35 2.03 1.88 -5.43
N HIS A 36 3.06 1.04 -5.32
CA HIS A 36 3.40 0.35 -4.07
C HIS A 36 3.76 1.31 -2.94
N ASP A 37 4.53 2.37 -3.21
CA ASP A 37 4.77 3.43 -2.22
C ASP A 37 3.46 4.07 -1.75
N GLY A 38 2.52 4.31 -2.66
CA GLY A 38 1.18 4.79 -2.32
C GLY A 38 0.41 3.82 -1.43
N PHE A 39 0.38 2.53 -1.76
CA PHE A 39 -0.43 1.55 -1.03
C PHE A 39 0.20 1.10 0.30
N PHE A 40 1.51 0.90 0.31
CA PHE A 40 2.24 0.23 1.39
C PHE A 40 3.28 1.12 2.07
N GLY A 41 3.52 2.33 1.56
CA GLY A 41 4.51 3.26 2.11
C GLY A 41 5.94 3.02 1.62
N ARG A 42 6.17 2.04 0.74
CA ARG A 42 7.46 1.81 0.07
C ARG A 42 7.23 1.21 -1.31
N GLY A 43 8.08 1.54 -2.28
CA GLY A 43 8.27 0.77 -3.50
C GLY A 43 9.71 0.27 -3.57
N GLN A 44 9.94 -0.95 -4.07
CA GLN A 44 11.30 -1.46 -4.26
C GLN A 44 11.48 -2.02 -5.66
N ILE A 45 12.57 -1.62 -6.30
CA ILE A 45 12.95 -2.11 -7.63
C ILE A 45 14.28 -2.85 -7.50
N TYR A 46 14.25 -4.15 -7.71
CA TYR A 46 15.42 -4.99 -7.82
C TYR A 46 16.06 -4.84 -9.21
N ILE A 47 17.35 -4.56 -9.23
CA ILE A 47 18.16 -4.47 -10.43
C ILE A 47 18.71 -5.87 -10.73
N ASP A 48 18.12 -6.56 -11.72
CA ASP A 48 18.58 -7.88 -12.09
C ASP A 48 19.69 -7.82 -13.14
N VAL A 49 20.86 -8.34 -12.78
CA VAL A 49 22.02 -8.45 -13.66
C VAL A 49 22.43 -9.90 -13.81
N ARG A 50 23.17 -10.22 -14.88
CA ARG A 50 23.78 -11.54 -15.04
C ARG A 50 24.86 -11.76 -13.98
N SER A 51 24.84 -12.94 -13.36
CA SER A 51 25.92 -13.46 -12.52
C SER A 51 27.13 -13.88 -13.37
N PRO A 52 28.29 -14.17 -12.75
CA PRO A 52 29.45 -14.72 -13.46
C PRO A 52 29.17 -16.04 -14.20
N SER A 53 28.18 -16.82 -13.73
CA SER A 53 27.71 -18.05 -14.39
C SER A 53 26.79 -17.79 -15.61
N GLY A 54 26.51 -16.53 -15.94
CA GLY A 54 25.68 -16.13 -17.08
C GLY A 54 24.17 -16.20 -16.82
N MET A 55 23.77 -16.74 -15.67
CA MET A 55 22.39 -16.80 -15.19
C MET A 55 22.00 -15.48 -14.51
N SER A 56 20.76 -15.37 -14.05
CA SER A 56 20.36 -14.21 -13.26
C SER A 56 21.00 -14.22 -11.86
N ALA A 57 21.42 -13.05 -11.39
CA ALA A 57 21.96 -12.87 -10.04
C ALA A 57 21.03 -13.40 -8.95
N TRP A 58 19.69 -13.42 -9.13
CA TRP A 58 18.79 -13.93 -8.09
C TRP A 58 18.92 -15.44 -7.81
N THR A 59 19.54 -16.17 -8.73
CA THR A 59 19.84 -17.61 -8.59
C THR A 59 21.16 -17.91 -7.89
N ASP A 60 21.98 -16.88 -7.65
CA ASP A 60 23.30 -16.99 -7.04
C ASP A 60 23.32 -16.20 -5.71
N PRO A 61 23.23 -16.89 -4.55
CA PRO A 61 23.21 -16.22 -3.24
C PRO A 61 24.43 -15.35 -2.97
N ALA A 62 25.62 -15.82 -3.35
CA ALA A 62 26.86 -15.06 -3.13
C ALA A 62 26.87 -13.77 -3.97
N GLU A 63 26.31 -13.83 -5.18
CA GLU A 63 26.14 -12.64 -6.00
C GLU A 63 25.13 -11.67 -5.38
N LEU A 64 23.99 -12.13 -4.87
CA LEU A 64 22.98 -11.28 -4.22
C LEU A 64 23.51 -10.53 -2.99
N GLU A 65 24.28 -11.21 -2.14
CA GLU A 65 24.89 -10.63 -0.93
C GLU A 65 26.01 -9.64 -1.28
N SER A 66 26.66 -9.80 -2.43
CA SER A 66 27.72 -8.89 -2.85
C SER A 66 27.18 -7.54 -3.31
N ARG A 67 27.93 -6.47 -2.98
CA ARG A 67 27.63 -5.12 -3.44
C ARG A 67 27.61 -5.02 -4.97
N LEU A 68 26.56 -4.40 -5.50
CA LEU A 68 26.47 -3.95 -6.88
C LEU A 68 27.07 -2.56 -7.01
N PHE A 69 28.04 -2.40 -7.89
CA PHE A 69 28.70 -1.13 -8.20
C PHE A 69 29.01 -1.07 -9.69
N ILE A 70 29.14 0.15 -10.22
CA ILE A 70 29.39 0.38 -11.64
C ILE A 70 30.84 0.01 -11.95
N SER A 71 31.03 -1.09 -12.65
CA SER A 71 32.33 -1.56 -13.15
C SER A 71 32.09 -2.52 -14.32
N ASP A 72 32.92 -2.48 -15.35
CA ASP A 72 32.81 -3.39 -16.50
C ASP A 72 32.92 -4.87 -16.11
N LYS A 73 33.57 -5.17 -14.97
CA LYS A 73 33.66 -6.54 -14.44
C LYS A 73 32.38 -7.00 -13.76
N LYS A 74 31.63 -6.09 -13.12
CA LYS A 74 30.43 -6.40 -12.34
C LYS A 74 29.15 -6.20 -13.15
N ILE A 75 29.13 -5.21 -14.03
CA ILE A 75 28.02 -4.87 -14.92
C ILE A 75 28.56 -4.79 -16.36
N PRO A 76 28.93 -5.93 -16.98
CA PRO A 76 29.38 -5.93 -18.36
C PRO A 76 28.27 -5.47 -19.32
N LYS A 77 28.66 -4.95 -20.49
CA LYS A 77 27.69 -4.48 -21.48
C LYS A 77 26.69 -5.59 -21.85
N GLY A 78 25.40 -5.32 -21.68
CA GLY A 78 24.32 -6.28 -21.92
C GLY A 78 24.04 -7.25 -20.75
N SER A 79 24.61 -7.02 -19.56
CA SER A 79 24.34 -7.86 -18.38
C SER A 79 23.02 -7.55 -17.69
N LEU A 80 22.45 -6.35 -17.88
CA LEU A 80 21.16 -5.99 -17.30
C LEU A 80 20.06 -6.86 -17.92
N LEU A 81 19.41 -7.66 -17.09
CA LEU A 81 18.31 -8.53 -17.47
C LEU A 81 16.97 -7.80 -17.35
N GLY A 82 16.81 -6.97 -16.32
CA GLY A 82 15.63 -6.13 -16.16
C GLY A 82 15.48 -5.54 -14.77
N LEU A 83 14.42 -4.77 -14.60
CA LEU A 83 14.00 -4.19 -13.33
C LEU A 83 12.79 -4.96 -12.82
N ARG A 84 12.88 -5.55 -11.61
CA ARG A 84 11.76 -6.26 -10.99
C ARG A 84 11.24 -5.48 -9.80
N ILE A 85 9.95 -5.22 -9.80
CA ILE A 85 9.28 -4.58 -8.68
C ILE A 85 8.92 -5.65 -7.67
N ILE A 86 9.22 -5.39 -6.40
CA ILE A 86 8.90 -6.29 -5.30
C ILE A 86 7.94 -5.55 -4.37
N GLU A 87 6.82 -6.19 -4.05
CA GLU A 87 5.90 -5.64 -3.06
C GLU A 87 6.61 -5.61 -1.68
N PRO A 88 6.49 -4.50 -0.93
CA PRO A 88 7.17 -4.34 0.35
C PRO A 88 6.86 -5.41 1.39
N VAL A 89 5.72 -6.10 1.27
CA VAL A 89 5.32 -7.16 2.20
C VAL A 89 6.26 -8.38 2.15
N TRP A 90 6.97 -8.57 1.03
CA TRP A 90 7.88 -9.71 0.83
C TRP A 90 9.33 -9.42 1.18
N THR A 91 9.61 -8.23 1.68
CA THR A 91 10.96 -7.76 1.96
C THR A 91 11.07 -7.22 3.37
N TYR A 92 12.15 -7.58 4.06
CA TYR A 92 12.43 -7.15 5.43
C TYR A 92 13.86 -6.58 5.50
N PRO A 93 14.12 -5.51 6.27
CA PRO A 93 15.48 -4.98 6.42
C PRO A 93 16.37 -6.03 7.09
N GLY A 94 17.60 -6.18 6.59
CA GLY A 94 18.62 -6.93 7.31
C GLY A 94 19.38 -6.05 8.29
N MET A 95 20.70 -6.14 8.29
CA MET A 95 21.52 -5.27 9.12
C MET A 95 21.30 -3.77 8.82
N TYR A 96 21.23 -2.96 9.88
CA TYR A 96 21.23 -1.50 9.83
C TYR A 96 21.92 -0.94 11.08
N ASN A 97 22.47 0.27 10.97
CA ASN A 97 23.11 0.96 12.09
C ASN A 97 22.06 1.64 12.99
N SER A 98 22.07 1.33 14.28
CA SER A 98 21.24 1.99 15.30
C SER A 98 22.06 2.60 16.45
N ASP A 99 23.39 2.61 16.32
CA ASP A 99 24.31 2.94 17.42
C ASP A 99 24.70 4.41 17.43
N ASN A 100 24.94 4.99 16.24
CA ASN A 100 25.48 6.35 16.13
C ASN A 100 24.64 7.24 15.18
N PRO A 101 23.85 8.20 15.70
CA PRO A 101 23.07 9.11 14.86
C PRO A 101 23.90 10.09 14.02
N LEU A 102 25.22 10.20 14.27
CA LEU A 102 26.13 11.02 13.48
C LEU A 102 26.68 10.30 12.24
N SER A 103 26.36 9.01 12.07
CA SER A 103 26.82 8.22 10.94
C SER A 103 25.87 8.31 9.75
N ASP A 104 26.42 8.27 8.53
CA ASP A 104 25.64 8.39 7.29
C ASP A 104 24.69 7.21 7.02
N ASP A 105 24.92 6.08 7.70
CA ASP A 105 24.17 4.83 7.60
C ASP A 105 23.18 4.62 8.76
N PHE A 106 23.02 5.61 9.65
CA PHE A 106 22.07 5.54 10.77
C PHE A 106 20.63 5.29 10.27
N TYR A 107 20.04 4.19 10.73
CA TYR A 107 18.73 3.69 10.31
C TYR A 107 18.58 3.57 8.78
N ARG A 108 19.63 3.08 8.12
CA ARG A 108 19.63 2.71 6.70
C ARG A 108 20.06 1.24 6.57
N PRO A 109 19.19 0.36 6.06
CA PRO A 109 19.55 -1.05 5.85
C PRO A 109 20.71 -1.20 4.87
N SER A 110 21.70 -2.02 5.23
CA SER A 110 22.80 -2.42 4.33
C SER A 110 22.39 -3.58 3.42
N GLU A 111 21.37 -4.32 3.81
CA GLU A 111 20.83 -5.47 3.08
C GLU A 111 19.32 -5.61 3.32
N TRP A 112 18.68 -6.40 2.46
CA TRP A 112 17.26 -6.72 2.49
C TRP A 112 17.10 -8.24 2.41
N TYR A 113 16.25 -8.80 3.26
CA TYR A 113 15.78 -10.17 3.13
C TYR A 113 14.58 -10.21 2.20
N VAL A 114 14.73 -10.87 1.05
CA VAL A 114 13.66 -11.10 0.07
C VAL A 114 13.28 -12.57 0.14
N MET A 115 12.16 -12.90 0.80
CA MET A 115 11.71 -14.30 0.97
C MET A 115 12.80 -15.26 1.48
N GLY A 116 13.60 -14.80 2.45
CA GLY A 116 14.70 -15.59 3.04
C GLY A 116 16.03 -15.56 2.28
N LYS A 117 16.11 -14.85 1.14
CA LYS A 117 17.39 -14.56 0.46
C LYS A 117 17.91 -13.19 0.88
N THR A 118 19.17 -13.11 1.28
CA THR A 118 19.84 -11.85 1.58
C THR A 118 20.24 -11.15 0.28
N VAL A 119 19.86 -9.88 0.15
CA VAL A 119 20.16 -9.04 -1.02
C VAL A 119 20.80 -7.74 -0.55
N HIS A 120 21.98 -7.42 -1.07
CA HIS A 120 22.66 -6.17 -0.72
C HIS A 120 21.82 -4.94 -1.12
N ALA A 121 21.77 -3.91 -0.28
CA ALA A 121 20.92 -2.74 -0.49
C ALA A 121 21.19 -2.03 -1.83
N SER A 122 22.44 -2.02 -2.30
CA SER A 122 22.79 -1.42 -3.60
C SER A 122 22.19 -2.11 -4.84
N ARG A 123 21.56 -3.27 -4.68
CA ARG A 123 20.81 -3.98 -5.74
C ARG A 123 19.33 -3.62 -5.76
N MET A 124 18.88 -2.87 -4.75
CA MET A 124 17.52 -2.37 -4.62
C MET A 124 17.50 -0.86 -4.81
N ILE A 125 16.49 -0.38 -5.52
CA ILE A 125 16.13 1.04 -5.53
C ILE A 125 14.90 1.16 -4.63
N ASP A 126 15.08 1.77 -3.47
CA ASP A 126 14.02 2.02 -2.51
C ASP A 126 13.36 3.37 -2.82
N LEU A 127 12.06 3.37 -3.08
CA LEU A 127 11.23 4.55 -3.24
C LEU A 127 10.37 4.73 -2.01
N ILE A 128 10.57 5.84 -1.29
CA ILE A 128 9.81 6.21 -0.10
C ILE A 128 9.47 7.69 -0.24
N SER A 129 8.21 8.01 -0.49
CA SER A 129 7.78 9.41 -0.67
C SER A 129 7.47 10.12 0.64
N ARG A 130 7.11 9.38 1.70
CA ARG A 130 6.69 9.91 3.02
C ARG A 130 7.46 9.23 4.16
N PRO A 131 8.77 9.49 4.31
CA PRO A 131 9.56 8.83 5.34
C PRO A 131 9.04 9.18 6.74
N VAL A 132 9.06 8.19 7.62
CA VAL A 132 8.76 8.37 9.05
C VAL A 132 10.05 8.70 9.82
N PRO A 133 9.95 9.31 11.03
CA PRO A 133 11.11 9.50 11.91
C PRO A 133 11.85 8.18 12.19
N ASP A 134 13.16 8.25 12.44
CA ASP A 134 14.02 7.07 12.59
C ASP A 134 13.49 6.06 13.60
N MET A 135 12.97 6.56 14.73
CA MET A 135 12.36 5.74 15.78
C MET A 135 11.20 4.86 15.27
N LEU A 136 10.45 5.32 14.27
CA LEU A 136 9.31 4.61 13.71
C LEU A 136 9.67 3.75 12.49
N LYS A 137 10.86 3.93 11.89
CA LYS A 137 11.25 3.17 10.69
C LYS A 137 11.11 1.65 10.89
N PRO A 138 11.56 1.02 11.98
CA PRO A 138 11.39 -0.43 12.15
C PRO A 138 9.92 -0.87 12.17
N ALA A 139 9.03 -0.06 12.76
CA ALA A 139 7.59 -0.35 12.80
C ALA A 139 6.93 -0.27 11.41
N TYR A 140 7.46 0.57 10.52
CA TYR A 140 7.04 0.67 9.12
C TYR A 140 7.91 -0.18 8.18
N ASN A 141 8.67 -1.14 8.72
CA ASN A 141 9.55 -2.00 7.94
C ASN A 141 10.59 -1.22 7.11
N PHE A 142 11.02 -0.04 7.58
CA PHE A 142 11.85 0.95 6.86
C PHE A 142 11.21 1.51 5.59
N GLY A 143 9.88 1.48 5.52
CA GLY A 143 9.09 2.28 4.61
C GLY A 143 8.68 3.62 5.21
N GLY A 144 7.68 4.22 4.60
CA GLY A 144 7.03 5.45 4.98
C GLY A 144 5.56 5.28 5.32
N LEU A 145 4.89 6.40 5.60
CA LEU A 145 3.43 6.42 5.81
C LEU A 145 2.71 6.24 4.48
N SER A 146 1.85 5.23 4.37
CA SER A 146 1.14 4.97 3.11
C SER A 146 0.00 5.97 2.87
N LEU A 147 -0.33 6.21 1.59
CA LEU A 147 -1.51 7.02 1.23
C LEU A 147 -2.80 6.38 1.72
N VAL A 148 -2.86 5.05 1.76
CA VAL A 148 -4.03 4.31 2.25
C VAL A 148 -4.25 4.61 3.74
N GLN A 149 -3.20 4.63 4.56
CA GLN A 149 -3.29 5.00 5.97
C GLN A 149 -3.73 6.45 6.16
N ILE A 150 -3.26 7.37 5.31
CA ILE A 150 -3.69 8.77 5.33
C ILE A 150 -5.17 8.91 4.92
N ALA A 151 -5.63 8.10 3.95
CA ALA A 151 -6.97 8.13 3.41
C ALA A 151 -8.02 7.44 4.31
N GLU A 152 -7.60 6.47 5.12
CA GLU A 152 -8.46 5.67 6.01
C GLU A 152 -9.51 6.48 6.80
N PRO A 153 -9.17 7.55 7.54
CA PRO A 153 -10.18 8.30 8.30
C PRO A 153 -11.25 8.94 7.39
N TYR A 154 -10.89 9.37 6.18
CA TYR A 154 -11.83 9.94 5.22
C TYR A 154 -12.79 8.89 4.67
N VAL A 155 -12.26 7.72 4.31
CA VAL A 155 -13.05 6.59 3.82
C VAL A 155 -14.00 6.10 4.91
N ASN A 156 -13.52 5.96 6.14
CA ASN A 156 -14.34 5.53 7.29
C ASN A 156 -15.48 6.53 7.59
N ASN A 157 -15.22 7.83 7.49
CA ASN A 157 -16.27 8.84 7.64
C ASN A 157 -17.33 8.74 6.54
N TRP A 158 -16.91 8.55 5.29
CA TRP A 158 -17.82 8.36 4.16
C TRP A 158 -18.66 7.08 4.31
N LEU A 159 -18.03 5.95 4.67
CA LEU A 159 -18.73 4.69 4.90
C LEU A 159 -19.82 4.83 5.98
N ARG A 160 -19.48 5.47 7.11
CA ARG A 160 -20.46 5.74 8.18
C ARG A 160 -21.64 6.56 7.69
N THR A 161 -21.38 7.61 6.90
CA THR A 161 -22.43 8.47 6.35
C THR A 161 -23.32 7.71 5.38
N ARG A 162 -22.71 6.91 4.47
CA ARG A 162 -23.44 6.06 3.53
C ARG A 162 -24.37 5.09 4.25
N ASP A 163 -23.86 4.41 5.28
CA ASP A 163 -24.63 3.43 6.04
C ASP A 163 -25.77 4.13 6.82
N SER A 164 -25.50 5.30 7.41
CA SER A 164 -26.52 6.11 8.11
C SER A 164 -27.63 6.59 7.17
N VAL A 165 -27.31 6.95 5.92
CA VAL A 165 -28.32 7.31 4.91
C VAL A 165 -29.17 6.09 4.53
N GLY A 166 -28.56 4.91 4.41
CA GLY A 166 -29.29 3.65 4.20
C GLY A 166 -30.27 3.36 5.33
N ASP A 167 -29.81 3.48 6.58
CA ASP A 167 -30.66 3.32 7.77
C ASP A 167 -31.80 4.35 7.80
N MET A 168 -31.50 5.61 7.45
CA MET A 168 -32.51 6.67 7.37
C MET A 168 -33.59 6.34 6.33
N LEU A 169 -33.21 5.89 5.14
CA LEU A 169 -34.14 5.45 4.08
C LEU A 169 -35.05 4.31 4.56
N HIS A 170 -34.51 3.34 5.28
CA HIS A 170 -35.32 2.29 5.90
C HIS A 170 -36.27 2.83 6.96
N SER A 171 -35.85 3.83 7.75
CA SER A 171 -36.64 4.41 8.84
C SER A 171 -37.76 5.37 8.39
N PHE A 172 -37.66 5.99 7.22
CA PHE A 172 -38.59 7.04 6.74
C PHE A 172 -40.04 6.55 6.52
N SER A 173 -40.25 5.24 6.43
CA SER A 173 -41.58 4.63 6.21
C SER A 173 -42.12 3.92 7.46
N LEU A 174 -41.53 4.16 8.64
CA LEU A 174 -42.05 3.62 9.89
C LEU A 174 -43.25 4.42 10.37
N SER A 175 -44.40 3.76 10.49
CA SER A 175 -45.58 4.31 11.17
C SER A 175 -45.49 4.08 12.68
N GLY A 176 -46.26 4.85 13.45
CA GLY A 176 -46.49 4.55 14.87
C GLY A 176 -47.62 3.53 15.06
N ILE A 177 -47.69 2.90 16.23
CA ILE A 177 -48.89 2.18 16.68
C ILE A 177 -49.67 3.13 17.59
N MET A 178 -50.95 3.34 17.29
CA MET A 178 -51.86 4.05 18.20
C MET A 178 -52.28 3.10 19.33
N THR A 179 -52.02 3.46 20.58
CA THR A 179 -52.43 2.67 21.75
C THR A 179 -52.98 3.57 22.85
N ASP A 180 -54.05 3.13 23.52
CA ASP A 180 -54.56 3.80 24.71
C ASP A 180 -53.62 3.61 25.91
N MET A 181 -52.86 4.65 26.24
CA MET A 181 -51.89 4.65 27.34
C MET A 181 -52.53 4.82 28.73
N SER A 182 -53.83 5.13 28.82
CA SER A 182 -54.51 5.38 30.10
C SER A 182 -54.55 4.13 31.01
N GLN A 183 -54.68 2.94 30.41
CA GLN A 183 -54.69 1.65 31.11
C GLN A 183 -53.29 1.22 31.57
N ALA A 184 -52.25 1.57 30.81
CA ALA A 184 -50.87 1.20 31.13
C ALA A 184 -50.29 2.05 32.28
N LEU A 185 -50.60 3.35 32.33
CA LEU A 185 -50.16 4.28 33.38
C LEU A 185 -50.84 4.04 34.73
N THR A 186 -52.01 3.39 34.75
CA THR A 186 -52.75 3.05 35.98
C THR A 186 -52.31 1.73 36.62
N GLY A 187 -51.21 1.13 36.14
CA GLY A 187 -50.60 -0.06 36.75
C GLY A 187 -51.26 -1.39 36.37
N LYS A 188 -52.25 -1.39 35.47
CA LYS A 188 -52.76 -2.64 34.88
C LYS A 188 -51.76 -3.14 33.85
N ARG A 189 -51.11 -4.25 34.18
CA ARG A 189 -50.11 -4.91 33.34
C ARG A 189 -50.80 -5.63 32.17
N ASP A 190 -51.10 -4.90 31.10
CA ASP A 190 -51.64 -5.52 29.89
C ASP A 190 -50.53 -6.27 29.12
N SER A 191 -50.54 -7.61 29.24
CA SER A 191 -49.58 -8.48 28.56
C SER A 191 -49.63 -8.39 27.03
N ASN A 192 -50.73 -7.89 26.46
CA ASN A 192 -50.89 -7.74 25.02
C ASN A 192 -50.14 -6.53 24.47
N TYR A 193 -49.90 -5.50 25.28
CA TYR A 193 -49.14 -4.32 24.86
C TYR A 193 -47.69 -4.67 24.51
N ALA A 194 -47.00 -5.38 25.40
CA ALA A 194 -45.61 -5.80 25.17
C ALA A 194 -45.49 -6.73 23.95
N LYS A 195 -46.43 -7.67 23.79
CA LYS A 195 -46.48 -8.57 22.62
C LYS A 195 -46.73 -7.83 21.30
N ARG A 196 -47.57 -6.80 21.30
CA ARG A 196 -47.83 -5.96 20.12
C ARG A 196 -46.60 -5.13 19.73
N ALA A 197 -45.92 -4.52 20.70
CA ALA A 197 -44.68 -3.78 20.46
C ALA A 197 -43.54 -4.70 19.97
N GLU A 198 -43.42 -5.89 20.54
CA GLU A 198 -42.44 -6.91 20.11
C GLU A 198 -42.74 -7.41 18.69
N LEU A 199 -44.01 -7.73 18.39
CA LEU A 199 -44.43 -8.14 17.05
C LEU A 199 -44.11 -7.04 16.03
N PHE A 200 -44.46 -5.80 16.33
CA PHE A 200 -44.19 -4.66 15.47
C PHE A 200 -42.71 -4.46 15.19
N ASN A 201 -41.85 -4.52 16.22
CA ASN A 201 -40.39 -4.42 16.05
C ASN A 201 -39.81 -5.57 15.21
N ARG A 202 -40.39 -6.77 15.30
CA ARG A 202 -39.92 -7.95 14.56
C ARG A 202 -40.42 -7.98 13.11
N THR A 203 -41.60 -7.43 12.82
CA THR A 203 -42.17 -7.36 11.46
C THR A 203 -41.99 -5.98 10.81
N ARG A 204 -41.08 -5.16 11.35
CA ARG A 204 -40.81 -3.77 10.99
C ARG A 204 -40.07 -3.65 9.65
N ASP A 205 -40.68 -4.10 8.55
CA ASP A 205 -40.13 -3.94 7.20
C ASP A 205 -41.14 -3.24 6.29
N ASN A 206 -40.66 -2.33 5.44
CA ASN A 206 -41.46 -1.55 4.48
C ASN A 206 -41.99 -2.40 3.32
N ARG A 207 -41.64 -3.68 3.28
CA ARG A 207 -42.18 -4.68 2.34
C ARG A 207 -43.31 -5.53 2.95
N GLY A 208 -43.62 -5.34 4.24
CA GLY A 208 -44.69 -6.04 4.93
C GLY A 208 -46.04 -5.33 4.84
N LEU A 209 -47.11 -6.02 5.28
CA LEU A 209 -48.45 -5.45 5.45
C LEU A 209 -48.63 -5.00 6.91
N LEU A 210 -48.94 -3.73 7.13
CA LEU A 210 -49.31 -3.21 8.45
C LEU A 210 -50.81 -3.40 8.68
N MET A 211 -51.18 -4.23 9.65
CA MET A 211 -52.57 -4.40 10.08
C MET A 211 -52.86 -3.48 11.27
N LEU A 212 -53.90 -2.65 11.15
CA LEU A 212 -54.35 -1.69 12.15
C LEU A 212 -55.80 -2.03 12.56
N ASP A 213 -56.14 -1.86 13.83
CA ASP A 213 -57.49 -1.97 14.42
C ASP A 213 -57.67 -0.86 15.46
#